data_AF-A0A6N2JKX4-F1
#
_entry.id   AF-A0A6N2JKX4-F1
#
_cell.length_a   1.000
_cell.length_b   1.000
_cell.length_c   1.000
_cell.angle_alpha   90.00
_cell.angle_beta   90.00
_cell.angle_gamma   90.00
#
_symmetry.space_group_name_H-M   'P 1'
#
loop_
_entity.id
_entity.type
_entity.pdbx_description
1 polymer ?
#
loop_
_entity_poly.entity_id
_entity_poly.type
_entity_poly.pdbx_seq_one_letter_code
_entity_poly.pdbx_strand_id
1 'polypeptide(L)'
;MHKLPKSKYDPIKKLKVIFSGLHFAVSDFSVAYKLVLSVPVFILSFILQQWIDFTLILLATGMMLVAELLNSAIEILCDFVQPRKDMQIGIIKDIAAAAAGISIFVWAATLILEVSHLWQKII
;
A
#
# COMPACT_ATOMS: atom_id res chain seq x y z
N MET A 1 3.53 40.49 -8.57
CA MET A 1 2.86 39.21 -8.86
C MET A 1 3.84 38.26 -9.51
N HIS A 2 4.43 37.33 -8.74
CA HIS A 2 5.41 36.37 -9.24
C HIS A 2 4.64 35.27 -10.01
N LYS A 3 4.73 35.26 -11.35
CA LYS A 3 4.12 34.21 -12.17
C LYS A 3 4.90 32.92 -11.98
N LEU A 4 4.34 31.97 -11.25
CA LEU A 4 4.89 30.61 -11.15
C LEU A 4 5.08 30.04 -12.58
N PRO A 5 6.26 29.48 -12.91
CA PRO A 5 6.50 28.93 -14.23
C PRO A 5 5.49 27.80 -14.50
N LYS A 6 4.74 27.89 -15.60
CA LYS A 6 3.84 26.82 -16.04
C LYS A 6 4.69 25.60 -16.39
N SER A 7 4.77 24.66 -15.44
CA SER A 7 5.42 23.37 -15.65
C SER A 7 4.78 22.69 -16.87
N LYS A 8 5.60 22.40 -17.88
CA LYS A 8 5.18 21.71 -19.10
C LYS A 8 4.73 20.30 -18.69
N TYR A 9 3.44 19.99 -18.90
CA TYR A 9 2.88 18.68 -18.56
C TYR A 9 3.60 17.59 -19.36
N ASP A 10 4.35 16.73 -18.67
CA ASP A 10 5.12 15.64 -19.27
C ASP A 10 4.70 14.31 -18.61
N PRO A 11 3.88 13.48 -19.28
CA PRO A 11 3.33 12.26 -18.70
C PRO A 11 4.42 11.23 -18.38
N ILE A 12 5.52 11.20 -19.13
CA ILE A 12 6.63 10.25 -18.92
C ILE A 12 7.38 10.61 -17.62
N LYS A 13 7.57 11.91 -17.35
CA LYS A 13 8.16 12.36 -16.08
C LYS A 13 7.28 12.00 -14.88
N LYS A 14 5.96 12.09 -15.01
CA LYS A 14 5.04 11.64 -13.94
C LYS A 14 5.14 10.15 -13.68
N LEU A 15 5.16 9.34 -14.75
CA LEU A 15 5.31 7.88 -14.63
C LEU A 15 6.61 7.52 -13.89
N LYS A 16 7.72 8.18 -14.24
CA LYS A 16 9.01 7.98 -13.58
C LYS A 16 8.97 8.34 -12.08
N VAL A 17 8.28 9.40 -11.71
CA VAL A 17 8.09 9.79 -10.30
C VAL A 17 7.28 8.72 -9.54
N ILE A 18 6.21 8.20 -10.15
CA ILE A 18 5.40 7.12 -9.56
C ILE A 18 6.26 5.87 -9.34
N PHE A 19 7.02 5.44 -10.35
CA PHE A 19 7.89 4.27 -10.23
C PHE A 19 9.01 4.46 -9.20
N SER A 20 9.58 5.67 -9.10
CA SER A 20 10.59 5.98 -8.08
C SER A 20 10.02 5.90 -6.67
N GLY A 21 8.80 6.43 -6.45
CA GLY A 21 8.12 6.35 -5.16
C GLY A 21 7.72 4.92 -4.80
N LEU A 22 7.24 4.15 -5.79
CA LEU A 22 6.89 2.73 -5.61
C LEU A 22 8.13 1.88 -5.30
N HIS A 23 9.26 2.10 -6.00
CA HIS A 23 10.51 1.41 -5.71
C HIS A 23 11.00 1.68 -4.28
N PHE A 24 10.92 2.94 -3.82
CA PHE A 24 11.29 3.30 -2.45
C PHE A 24 10.45 2.51 -1.43
N ALA A 25 9.15 2.41 -1.64
CA ALA A 25 8.25 1.69 -0.73
C ALA A 25 8.36 0.16 -0.81
N VAL A 26 8.59 -0.41 -2.00
CA VAL A 26 8.78 -1.86 -2.15
C VAL A 26 10.16 -2.29 -1.63
N SER A 27 11.12 -1.36 -1.51
CA SER A 27 12.40 -1.63 -0.86
C SER A 27 12.25 -1.86 0.65
N ASP A 28 11.15 -1.40 1.26
CA ASP A 28 10.82 -1.76 2.63
C ASP A 28 10.40 -3.24 2.70
N PHE A 29 11.14 -4.03 3.47
CA PHE A 29 10.91 -5.47 3.64
C PHE A 29 9.46 -5.75 4.08
N SER A 30 8.85 -4.86 4.87
CA SER A 30 7.45 -4.90 5.30
C SER A 30 6.45 -4.92 4.14
N VAL A 31 6.71 -4.16 3.07
CA VAL A 31 5.83 -4.09 1.90
C VAL A 31 6.10 -5.27 0.97
N ALA A 32 7.38 -5.61 0.78
CA ALA A 32 7.79 -6.71 -0.09
C ALA A 32 7.18 -8.06 0.32
N TYR A 33 7.20 -8.41 1.62
CA TYR A 33 6.66 -9.70 2.06
C TYR A 33 5.13 -9.77 1.87
N LYS A 34 4.40 -8.66 2.10
CA LYS A 34 2.93 -8.61 1.93
C LYS A 34 2.55 -8.85 0.46
N LEU A 35 3.29 -8.23 -0.46
CA LEU A 35 3.13 -8.47 -1.89
C LEU A 35 3.40 -9.93 -2.25
N VAL A 36 4.53 -10.50 -1.82
CA VAL A 36 4.86 -11.90 -2.09
C VAL A 36 3.79 -12.85 -1.54
N LEU A 37 3.24 -12.56 -0.36
CA LEU A 37 2.17 -13.37 0.24
C LEU A 37 0.86 -13.34 -0.57
N SER A 38 0.55 -12.21 -1.22
CA SER A 38 -0.68 -12.07 -2.02
C SER A 38 -0.61 -12.81 -3.36
N VAL A 39 0.58 -12.98 -3.96
CA VAL A 39 0.78 -13.54 -5.31
C VAL A 39 0.22 -14.97 -5.46
N PRO A 40 0.47 -15.93 -4.54
CA PRO A 40 -0.08 -17.28 -4.66
C PRO A 40 -1.60 -17.30 -4.68
N VAL A 41 -2.25 -16.46 -3.88
CA VAL A 41 -3.72 -16.40 -3.80
C VAL A 41 -4.28 -15.81 -5.10
N PHE A 42 -3.65 -14.78 -5.66
CA PHE A 42 -4.03 -14.26 -6.99
C PHE A 42 -3.97 -15.31 -8.09
N ILE A 43 -2.87 -16.08 -8.16
CA ILE A 43 -2.67 -17.11 -9.18
C ILE A 43 -3.75 -18.18 -9.05
N LEU A 44 -4.06 -18.61 -7.81
CA LEU A 44 -5.06 -19.65 -7.55
C LEU A 44 -6.48 -19.17 -7.91
N SER A 45 -6.87 -17.95 -7.53
CA SER A 45 -8.17 -17.37 -7.90
C SER A 45 -8.33 -17.19 -9.40
N PHE A 46 -7.25 -16.83 -10.11
CA PHE A 46 -7.26 -16.70 -11.57
C PHE A 46 -7.46 -18.05 -12.27
N ILE A 47 -6.75 -19.11 -11.82
CA ILE A 47 -6.90 -20.46 -12.36
C ILE A 47 -8.32 -21.01 -12.17
N LEU A 48 -8.96 -20.68 -11.03
CA LEU A 48 -10.32 -21.12 -10.70
C LEU A 48 -11.42 -20.22 -11.29
N GLN A 49 -11.06 -19.25 -12.16
CA GLN A 49 -11.97 -18.29 -12.82
C GLN A 49 -12.90 -17.52 -11.86
N GLN A 50 -12.45 -17.28 -10.63
CA GLN A 50 -13.23 -16.55 -9.63
C GLN A 50 -12.94 -15.05 -9.72
N TRP A 51 -13.60 -14.37 -10.67
CA TRP A 51 -13.38 -12.95 -10.93
C TRP A 51 -13.72 -12.05 -9.74
N ILE A 52 -14.69 -12.44 -8.91
CA ILE A 52 -15.08 -11.70 -7.69
C ILE A 52 -13.95 -11.79 -6.65
N ASP A 53 -13.50 -13.00 -6.32
CA ASP A 53 -12.40 -13.30 -5.38
C ASP A 53 -11.11 -12.59 -5.83
N PHE A 54 -10.79 -12.66 -7.12
CA PHE A 54 -9.63 -11.96 -7.70
C PHE A 54 -9.71 -10.43 -7.52
N THR A 55 -10.87 -9.84 -7.81
CA THR A 55 -11.06 -8.38 -7.71
C THR A 55 -10.97 -7.91 -6.25
N LEU A 56 -11.49 -8.71 -5.30
CA LEU A 56 -11.43 -8.40 -3.89
C LEU A 56 -9.99 -8.42 -3.36
N ILE A 57 -9.20 -9.45 -3.73
CA ILE A 57 -7.78 -9.53 -3.37
C ILE A 57 -6.99 -8.37 -4.00
N LEU A 58 -7.30 -8.01 -5.25
CA LEU A 58 -6.69 -6.85 -5.93
C LEU A 58 -6.95 -5.55 -5.19
N LEU A 59 -8.21 -5.30 -4.84
CA LEU A 59 -8.61 -4.09 -4.15
C LEU A 59 -8.01 -4.04 -2.73
N ALA A 60 -8.10 -5.14 -1.98
CA ALA A 60 -7.56 -5.21 -0.61
C ALA A 60 -6.04 -5.00 -0.59
N THR A 61 -5.32 -5.64 -1.52
CA THR A 61 -3.86 -5.48 -1.63
C THR A 61 -3.51 -4.06 -2.06
N GLY A 62 -4.22 -3.49 -3.04
CA GLY A 62 -4.01 -2.10 -3.48
C GLY A 62 -4.25 -1.09 -2.36
N MET A 63 -5.33 -1.24 -1.58
CA MET A 63 -5.64 -0.37 -0.44
C MET A 63 -4.57 -0.46 0.65
N MET A 64 -4.11 -1.67 0.98
CA MET A 64 -3.03 -1.89 1.95
C MET A 64 -1.73 -1.22 1.53
N LEU A 65 -1.35 -1.32 0.24
CA LEU A 65 -0.16 -0.63 -0.28
C LEU A 65 -0.28 0.89 -0.19
N VAL A 66 -1.44 1.45 -0.55
CA VAL A 66 -1.69 2.89 -0.46
C VAL A 66 -1.58 3.37 0.98
N ALA A 67 -2.13 2.62 1.94
CA ALA A 67 -2.06 2.98 3.36
C ALA A 67 -0.62 2.96 3.89
N GLU A 68 0.19 1.96 3.54
CA GLU A 68 1.60 1.92 3.94
C GLU A 68 2.41 3.05 3.31
N LEU A 69 2.19 3.32 2.01
CA LEU A 69 2.83 4.42 1.30
C LEU A 69 2.53 5.78 1.94
N LEU A 70 1.27 6.00 2.34
CA LEU A 70 0.87 7.21 3.04
C LEU A 70 1.51 7.29 4.43
N ASN A 71 1.59 6.18 5.17
CA ASN A 71 2.29 6.16 6.46
C ASN A 71 3.75 6.59 6.31
N SER A 72 4.51 5.96 5.41
CA SER A 72 5.92 6.31 5.18
C SER A 72 6.09 7.75 4.69
N ALA A 73 5.19 8.24 3.84
CA ALA A 73 5.22 9.63 3.38
C ALA A 73 4.98 10.63 4.53
N ILE A 74 4.04 10.33 5.44
CA ILE A 74 3.77 11.15 6.63
C ILE A 74 4.95 11.11 7.58
N GLU A 75 5.54 9.94 7.83
CA GLU A 75 6.74 9.81 8.67
C GLU A 75 7.89 10.67 8.16
N ILE A 76 8.22 10.56 6.86
CA ILE A 76 9.28 11.35 6.20
C ILE A 76 8.97 12.85 6.28
N LEU A 77 7.72 13.25 6.05
CA LEU A 77 7.31 14.65 6.16
C LEU A 77 7.49 15.17 7.59
N CYS A 78 7.05 14.40 8.58
CA CYS A 78 7.20 14.75 9.99
C CYS A 78 8.67 14.88 10.41
N ASP A 79 9.53 13.96 9.97
CA ASP A 79 10.98 14.01 10.24
C ASP A 79 11.67 15.19 9.55
N PHE A 80 11.19 15.57 8.36
CA PHE A 80 11.67 16.75 7.67
C PHE A 80 11.25 18.05 8.38
N VAL A 81 10.01 18.14 8.84
CA VAL A 81 9.45 19.35 9.48
C VAL A 81 9.99 19.56 10.89
N GLN A 82 10.12 18.48 11.68
CA GLN A 82 10.55 18.56 13.07
C GLN A 82 11.54 17.42 13.39
N PRO A 83 12.85 17.65 13.18
CA PRO A 83 13.89 16.63 13.40
C PRO A 83 14.13 16.28 14.87
N ARG A 84 13.70 17.14 15.80
CA ARG A 84 13.81 16.89 17.25
C ARG A 84 12.56 16.16 17.73
N LYS A 85 12.71 15.20 18.65
CA LYS A 85 11.57 14.48 19.21
C LYS A 85 10.57 15.45 19.85
N ASP A 86 9.36 15.47 19.31
CA ASP A 86 8.21 16.24 19.78
C ASP A 86 7.02 15.29 20.00
N MET A 87 6.30 15.48 21.10
CA MET A 87 5.20 14.59 21.49
C MET A 87 4.01 14.66 20.51
N GLN A 88 3.73 15.85 19.94
CA GLN A 88 2.63 16.04 19.00
C GLN A 88 2.92 15.35 17.66
N ILE A 89 4.17 15.44 17.19
CA ILE A 89 4.62 14.70 16.01
C ILE A 89 4.54 13.19 16.23
N GLY A 90 4.87 12.72 17.44
CA GLY A 90 4.68 11.33 17.83
C GLY A 90 3.24 10.86 17.62
N ILE A 91 2.26 11.61 18.15
CA ILE A 91 0.83 11.28 18.01
C ILE A 91 0.40 11.22 16.53
N ILE A 92 0.89 12.14 15.69
CA ILE A 92 0.58 12.13 14.25
C ILE A 92 1.10 10.85 13.58
N LYS A 93 2.35 10.47 13.87
CA LYS A 93 2.94 9.23 13.36
C LYS A 93 2.20 8.00 13.86
N ASP A 94 1.80 7.98 15.13
CA ASP A 94 1.05 6.86 15.71
C ASP A 94 -0.32 6.68 15.03
N ILE A 95 -1.02 7.78 14.70
CA ILE A 95 -2.28 7.73 13.96
C ILE A 95 -2.06 7.21 12.53
N ALA A 96 -1.00 7.65 11.85
CA ALA A 96 -0.66 7.17 10.50
C ALA A 96 -0.33 5.67 10.52
N ALA A 97 0.44 5.22 11.50
CA ALA A 97 0.79 3.82 11.69
C ALA A 97 -0.45 2.98 12.02
N ALA A 98 -1.37 3.49 12.85
CA ALA A 98 -2.63 2.83 13.14
C ALA A 98 -3.51 2.69 11.88
N ALA A 99 -3.58 3.71 11.03
CA ALA A 99 -4.33 3.65 9.78
C ALA A 99 -3.78 2.59 8.81
N ALA A 100 -2.45 2.52 8.66
CA ALA A 100 -1.79 1.45 7.91
C ALA A 100 -2.06 0.08 8.54
N GLY A 101 -1.95 -0.04 9.86
CA GLY A 101 -2.25 -1.25 10.63
C GLY A 101 -3.65 -1.80 10.39
N ILE A 102 -4.67 -0.93 10.42
CA ILE A 102 -6.06 -1.30 10.11
C ILE A 102 -6.17 -1.83 8.67
N SER A 103 -5.50 -1.19 7.72
CA SER A 103 -5.53 -1.63 6.32
C SER A 103 -4.87 -3.00 6.13
N ILE A 104 -3.73 -3.25 6.79
CA ILE A 104 -3.07 -4.56 6.83
C ILE A 104 -3.99 -5.61 7.44
N PHE A 105 -4.67 -5.30 8.54
CA PHE A 105 -5.58 -6.22 9.20
C PHE A 105 -6.74 -6.64 8.27
N VAL A 106 -7.37 -5.67 7.59
CA VAL A 106 -8.43 -5.95 6.61
C VAL A 106 -7.90 -6.80 5.45
N TRP A 107 -6.72 -6.46 4.92
CA TRP A 107 -6.08 -7.25 3.86
C TRP A 107 -5.81 -8.69 4.28
N ALA A 108 -5.27 -8.90 5.49
CA ALA A 108 -5.00 -10.23 6.02
C ALA A 108 -6.31 -11.03 6.21
N ALA A 109 -7.35 -10.39 6.74
CA ALA A 109 -8.67 -11.01 6.87
C ALA A 109 -9.24 -11.41 5.51
N THR A 110 -9.14 -10.55 4.49
CA THR A 110 -9.55 -10.87 3.12
C THR A 110 -8.81 -12.09 2.60
N LEU A 111 -7.48 -12.16 2.74
CA LEU A 111 -6.72 -13.32 2.28
C LEU A 111 -7.13 -14.61 3.00
N ILE A 112 -7.36 -14.57 4.31
CA ILE A 112 -7.80 -15.74 5.09
C ILE A 112 -9.17 -16.22 4.62
N LEU A 113 -10.11 -15.30 4.41
CA LEU A 113 -11.46 -15.63 3.94
C LEU A 113 -11.43 -16.25 2.54
N GLU A 114 -10.64 -15.68 1.64
CA GLU A 114 -10.50 -16.20 0.28
C GLU A 114 -9.83 -17.57 0.26
N VAL A 115 -8.74 -17.76 1.02
CA VAL A 115 -8.10 -19.08 1.16
C VAL A 115 -9.09 -20.11 1.71
N SER A 116 -9.90 -19.75 2.70
CA SER A 116 -10.96 -20.63 3.23
C SER A 116 -12.01 -20.98 2.16
N HIS A 117 -12.45 -19.99 1.38
CA HIS A 117 -13.41 -20.19 0.29
C HIS A 117 -12.87 -21.11 -0.81
N LEU A 118 -11.60 -20.91 -1.21
CA LEU A 118 -10.93 -21.75 -2.19
C LEU A 118 -10.74 -23.18 -1.67
N TRP A 119 -10.39 -23.35 -0.39
CA TRP A 119 -10.22 -24.66 0.24
C TRP A 119 -11.50 -25.49 0.24
N GLN A 120 -12.65 -24.87 0.58
CA GLN A 120 -13.97 -25.51 0.55
C GLN A 120 -14.42 -25.94 -0.85
N LYS A 121 -13.87 -25.34 -1.91
CA LYS A 121 -14.17 -25.72 -3.29
C LYS A 121 -13.28 -26.85 -3.81
N ILE A 122 -12.09 -27.03 -3.23
CA ILE A 122 -11.11 -28.04 -3.66
C ILE A 122 -11.37 -29.40 -3.00
N ILE A 123 -11.91 -29.41 -1.77
CA ILE A 123 -12.25 -30.62 -0.98
C ILE A 123 -13.75 -30.90 -1.07
#